data_AF-A0A1W9M8T7-F1
#
_entry.id   AF-A0A1W9M8T7-F1
#
_cell.length_a   1.000
_cell.length_b   1.000
_cell.length_c   1.000
_cell.angle_alpha   90.00
_cell.angle_beta   90.00
_cell.angle_gamma   90.00
#
_symmetry.space_group_name_H-M   'P 1'
#
loop_
_entity.id
_entity.type
_entity.pdbx_description
1 polymer ?
#
loop_
_entity_poly.entity_id
_entity_poly.type
_entity_poly.pdbx_seq_one_letter_code
_entity_poly.pdbx_strand_id
1 'polypeptide(L)' 'MPDMAMRGDDQRLSNRHHLVYYLQVFDPQGEELVGHLADLSVDGLMRLCPRSLVEGQHF' A
#
# COMPACT_ATOMS: atom_id res chain seq x y z
N MET A 1 24.87 -15.86 25.38
CA MET A 1 23.41 -15.68 25.40
C MET A 1 23.01 -15.13 24.04
N PRO A 2 22.44 -15.91 23.11
CA PRO A 2 21.93 -15.36 21.86
C PRO A 2 20.53 -14.79 22.12
N ASP A 3 20.32 -13.59 21.59
CA ASP A 3 19.13 -12.80 21.75
C ASP A 3 17.93 -13.44 21.04
N MET A 4 16.76 -13.21 21.63
CA MET A 4 15.49 -13.86 21.39
C MET A 4 14.88 -13.36 20.07
N ALA A 5 14.52 -14.28 19.17
CA ALA A 5 13.86 -13.99 17.90
C ALA A 5 12.65 -13.05 18.09
N MET A 6 12.70 -11.84 17.52
CA MET A 6 11.58 -10.91 17.52
C MET A 6 11.47 -10.19 16.18
N ARG A 7 10.28 -10.38 15.57
CA ARG A 7 9.70 -9.73 14.37
C ARG A 7 9.94 -10.49 13.07
N GLY A 8 8.85 -11.09 12.57
CA GLY A 8 8.82 -11.79 11.30
C GLY A 8 9.35 -10.92 10.15
N ASP A 9 10.03 -11.59 9.22
CA ASP A 9 10.80 -11.04 8.10
C ASP A 9 10.01 -10.03 7.25
N ASP A 10 9.94 -8.78 7.68
CA ASP A 10 9.70 -7.68 6.75
C ASP A 10 11.04 -7.37 6.07
N GLN A 11 11.29 -8.00 4.93
CA GLN A 11 12.50 -7.80 4.13
C GLN A 11 12.53 -6.43 3.43
N ARG A 12 11.50 -5.59 3.63
CA ARG A 12 11.44 -4.27 3.01
C ARG A 12 12.46 -3.34 3.63
N LEU A 13 13.23 -2.67 2.78
CA LEU A 13 14.28 -1.74 3.19
C LEU A 13 13.71 -0.38 3.64
N SER A 14 12.54 0.01 3.14
CA SER A 14 11.91 1.28 3.46
C SER A 14 10.89 1.19 4.58
N ASN A 15 10.96 2.17 5.48
CA ASN A 15 9.96 2.37 6.50
C ASN A 15 8.65 2.86 5.86
N ARG A 16 7.53 2.17 6.16
CA ARG A 16 6.20 2.52 5.61
C ARG A 16 5.33 3.14 6.69
N HIS A 17 4.56 4.15 6.32
CA HIS A 17 3.59 4.79 7.18
C HIS A 17 2.20 4.22 6.90
N HIS A 18 1.67 3.47 7.87
CA HIS A 18 0.28 3.02 7.82
C HIS A 18 -0.66 4.21 8.06
N LEU A 19 -1.65 4.35 7.18
CA LEU A 19 -2.66 5.38 7.31
C LEU A 19 -3.80 4.89 8.19
N VAL A 20 -4.12 5.68 9.23
CA VAL A 20 -5.28 5.44 10.10
C VAL A 20 -6.59 5.72 9.34
N TYR A 21 -6.54 6.61 8.34
CA TYR A 21 -7.65 6.91 7.45
C TYR A 21 -7.29 6.46 6.04
N TYR A 22 -8.04 5.47 5.54
CA TYR A 22 -7.88 4.98 4.18
C TYR A 22 -8.38 6.03 3.18
N LEU A 23 -7.45 6.73 2.53
CA LEU A 23 -7.78 7.77 1.56
C LEU A 23 -8.37 7.14 0.29
N GLN A 24 -9.49 7.67 -0.20
CA GLN A 24 -10.07 7.23 -1.47
C GLN A 24 -9.17 7.63 -2.64
N VAL A 25 -8.99 6.70 -3.57
CA VAL A 25 -8.23 6.90 -4.81
C VAL A 25 -9.21 6.76 -5.97
N PHE A 26 -9.38 7.84 -6.72
CA PHE A 26 -10.23 7.88 -7.91
C PHE A 26 -9.37 7.76 -9.18
N ASP A 27 -10.00 7.39 -10.29
CA ASP A 27 -9.39 7.50 -11.61
C ASP A 27 -9.09 8.98 -11.96
N PRO A 28 -8.29 9.26 -13.01
CA PRO A 28 -7.99 10.64 -13.40
C PRO A 28 -9.20 11.45 -13.89
N GLN A 29 -10.29 10.81 -14.28
CA GLN A 29 -11.53 11.50 -14.66
C GLN A 29 -12.39 11.85 -13.43
N GLY A 30 -12.06 11.30 -12.26
CA GLY A 30 -12.77 11.47 -11.00
C GLY A 30 -14.08 10.68 -10.91
N GLU A 31 -14.33 9.76 -11.85
CA GLU A 31 -15.64 9.10 -11.99
C GLU A 31 -15.70 7.75 -11.27
N GLU A 32 -14.59 6.99 -11.25
CA GLU A 32 -14.52 5.67 -10.62
C GLU A 32 -13.62 5.66 -9.37
N LEU A 33 -14.12 5.09 -8.26
CA LEU A 33 -13.29 4.73 -7.10
C LEU A 33 -12.42 3.51 -7.42
N VAL A 34 -11.12 3.70 -7.55
CA VAL A 34 -10.15 2.64 -7.89
C VAL A 34 -9.69 1.88 -6.64
N GLY A 35 -9.75 2.50 -5.46
CA GLY A 35 -9.46 1.83 -4.19
C GLY A 35 -9.19 2.78 -3.05
N HIS A 36 -8.55 2.28 -2.00
CA HIS A 36 -8.15 3.09 -0.85
C HIS A 36 -6.66 2.94 -0.53
N LEU A 37 -5.99 4.06 -0.24
CA LEU A 37 -4.59 4.10 0.16
C LEU A 37 -4.44 3.61 1.61
N ALA A 38 -3.70 2.53 1.81
CA ALA A 38 -3.52 1.90 3.12
C ALA A 38 -2.18 2.25 3.78
N ASP A 39 -1.13 2.41 2.99
CA ASP A 39 0.17 2.87 3.46
C ASP A 39 0.95 3.56 2.33
N LEU A 40 2.01 4.26 2.72
CA LEU A 40 2.97 4.84 1.81
C LEU A 40 4.39 4.85 2.38
N SER A 41 5.36 4.95 1.47
CA SER A 41 6.79 5.07 1.73
C SER A 41 7.41 5.90 0.60
N VAL A 42 8.70 6.21 0.73
CA VAL A 42 9.44 6.92 -0.33
C VAL A 42 9.53 6.13 -1.64
N ASP A 43 9.45 4.80 -1.57
CA ASP A 43 9.59 3.92 -2.75
C ASP A 43 8.24 3.54 -3.37
N GLY A 44 7.13 3.92 -2.74
CA GLY A 44 5.79 3.60 -3.26
C GLY A 44 4.75 3.42 -2.17
N LEU A 45 3.59 2.93 -2.58
CA LEU A 45 2.38 2.88 -1.76
C LEU A 45 1.65 1.55 -1.84
N MET A 46 0.74 1.30 -0.90
CA MET A 46 -0.19 0.18 -0.94
C MET A 46 -1.63 0.68 -1.10
N ARG A 47 -2.33 0.16 -2.10
CA ARG A 47 -3.74 0.44 -2.36
C ARG A 47 -4.57 -0.83 -2.23
N LEU A 48 -5.61 -0.79 -1.40
CA LEU A 48 -6.61 -1.84 -1.30
C LEU A 48 -7.67 -1.60 -2.39
N CYS A 49 -7.83 -2.58 -3.27
CA CYS A 49 -8.69 -2.45 -4.45
C CYS A 49 -9.88 -3.41 -4.32
N PRO A 50 -11.11 -2.96 -4.65
CA PRO A 50 -12.29 -3.84 -4.62
C PRO A 50 -12.29 -4.85 -5.77
N ARG A 51 -11.49 -4.60 -6.81
CA ARG A 51 -11.31 -5.47 -7.98
C ARG A 51 -9.83 -5.86 -8.15
N SER A 52 -9.60 -6.98 -8.82
CA SER A 52 -8.27 -7.38 -9.24
C SER A 52 -7.70 -6.38 -10.25
N LEU A 53 -6.44 -6.00 -10.06
CA LEU A 53 -5.71 -5.16 -10.99
C LEU A 53 -4.85 -6.04 -11.90
N VAL A 54 -4.68 -5.61 -13.14
CA VAL A 54 -3.69 -6.21 -14.05
C VAL A 54 -2.36 -5.48 -13.86
N GLU A 55 -1.25 -6.23 -13.85
CA GLU A 55 0.08 -5.61 -13.80
C GLU A 55 0.30 -4.69 -15.00
N GLY A 56 0.81 -3.47 -14.76
CA GLY A 56 0.97 -2.45 -15.80
C GLY A 56 -0.32 -1.76 -16.23
N GLN A 57 -1.45 -2.00 -15.55
CA GLN A 57 -2.68 -1.27 -15.84
C GLN A 57 -2.56 0.21 -15.46
N HIS A 58 -2.76 1.08 -16.45
CA HIS A 58 -2.88 2.53 -16.28
C HIS A 58 -4.35 2.91 -16.09
N PHE A 59 -4.61 3.86 -15.17
CA PHE A 59 -5.92 4.44 -14.90
C PHE A 59 -5.91 5.88 -15.39
#